data_AF-A0A235IEC7-F1
#
_entry.id   AF-A0A235IEC7-F1
#
_cell.length_a   1.000
_cell.length_b   1.000
_cell.length_c   1.000
_cell.angle_alpha   90.00
_cell.angle_beta   90.00
_cell.angle_gamma   90.00
#
_symmetry.space_group_name_H-M   'P 1'
#
loop_
_entity.id
_entity.type
_entity.pdbx_description
1 polymer ?
#
loop_
_entity_poly.entity_id
_entity_poly.type
_entity_poly.pdbx_seq_one_letter_code
_entity_poly.pdbx_strand_id
1 'polypeptide(L)'
;MPRAATSTSRKPKPKQKSVASVVTWADETELVGLVFELESTASALLYSQYTIGLHAWFLEQVRQFDPDLSAYLHDGESEKPFNISALSGQLVASGKQLRLEANQIYYWHVNALSQRVAQFLKHWLTQLPERLDLKGASLQIKQVSIAYAPTTYRQLLESSTNRPFTINLSFISPTSFRRKGNHFPLPVPENLFHSYLRRWNDFSAMPAEQESFLKWIDEGVIIHQHRLESEKVAAGKRGSVTGFTGAISLGLTKAALGNFEFSELFYALVRLAPYCGTGHKTTFGLGQTRLDWVEQETSKSIQLLTNLLGERIGELIKLFTAQRKRTGGERTDKIAVTWATILARREMGESIKAIAEDLEMPISTVKTYVKLARKSLKQESNS
;
A
#
# COMPACT_ATOMS: atom_id res chain seq x y z
N MET A 1 3.88 30.37 -70.21
CA MET A 1 3.95 30.53 -68.73
C MET A 1 2.51 30.63 -68.25
N PRO A 2 1.99 29.77 -67.36
CA PRO A 2 2.65 29.22 -66.17
C PRO A 2 2.64 27.68 -66.05
N ARG A 3 3.42 27.22 -65.06
CA ARG A 3 3.70 25.84 -64.64
C ARG A 3 2.49 25.19 -63.95
N ALA A 4 2.19 23.95 -64.31
CA ALA A 4 1.33 23.07 -63.51
C ALA A 4 2.11 22.57 -62.28
N ALA A 5 1.58 22.85 -61.09
CA ALA A 5 2.16 22.46 -59.81
C ALA A 5 1.78 21.02 -59.45
N THR A 6 2.79 20.24 -59.08
CA THR A 6 2.74 18.87 -58.57
C THR A 6 2.09 18.81 -57.18
N SER A 7 1.11 17.92 -57.00
CA SER A 7 0.44 17.67 -55.73
C SER A 7 1.32 16.80 -54.81
N THR A 8 1.83 17.38 -53.72
CA THR A 8 2.45 16.61 -52.63
C THR A 8 1.40 16.23 -51.59
N SER A 9 1.03 14.96 -51.57
CA SER A 9 0.23 14.33 -50.51
C SER A 9 1.00 14.33 -49.18
N ARG A 10 0.55 15.14 -48.21
CA ARG A 10 1.02 15.09 -46.82
C ARG A 10 0.27 13.97 -46.09
N LYS A 11 0.97 12.89 -45.73
CA LYS A 11 0.47 11.89 -44.78
C LYS A 11 0.14 12.57 -43.44
N PRO A 12 -1.01 12.29 -42.81
CA PRO A 12 -1.31 12.83 -41.49
C PRO A 12 -0.41 12.16 -40.45
N LYS A 13 0.31 12.97 -39.66
CA LYS A 13 0.97 12.50 -38.44
C LYS A 13 -0.10 11.95 -37.47
N PRO A 14 0.12 10.81 -36.81
CA PRO A 14 -0.81 10.32 -35.81
C PRO A 14 -0.86 11.31 -34.64
N LYS A 15 -2.07 11.78 -34.31
CA LYS A 15 -2.33 12.59 -33.12
C LYS A 15 -2.03 11.73 -31.89
N GLN A 16 -1.05 12.13 -31.08
CA GLN A 16 -0.93 11.69 -29.68
C GLN A 16 -2.26 12.04 -28.99
N LYS A 17 -3.05 11.01 -28.64
CA LYS A 17 -4.21 11.18 -27.76
C LYS A 17 -3.64 11.41 -26.36
N SER A 18 -3.93 12.57 -25.77
CA SER A 18 -3.53 12.92 -24.42
C SER A 18 -4.11 11.91 -23.42
N VAL A 19 -3.23 11.17 -22.75
CA VAL A 19 -3.54 10.10 -21.78
C VAL A 19 -4.19 10.64 -20.51
N ALA A 20 -4.03 11.93 -20.21
CA ALA A 20 -4.72 12.60 -19.13
C ALA A 20 -5.93 13.37 -19.68
N SER A 21 -7.16 12.91 -19.40
CA SER A 21 -8.21 13.89 -19.12
C SER A 21 -7.67 14.79 -18.01
N VAL A 22 -7.67 16.11 -18.20
CA VAL A 22 -7.04 17.07 -17.28
C VAL A 22 -7.79 17.01 -15.94
N VAL A 23 -7.35 16.13 -15.05
CA VAL A 23 -7.86 16.02 -13.68
C VAL A 23 -7.30 17.21 -12.92
N THR A 24 -8.16 18.07 -12.41
CA THR A 24 -7.77 19.28 -11.69
C THR A 24 -8.51 19.38 -10.37
N TRP A 25 -7.83 19.95 -9.39
CA TRP A 25 -8.39 20.30 -8.10
C TRP A 25 -7.83 21.63 -7.61
N ALA A 26 -8.46 22.19 -6.58
CA ALA A 26 -8.11 23.47 -6.00
C ALA A 26 -6.77 23.42 -5.23
N ASP A 27 -6.04 24.52 -5.15
CA ASP A 27 -4.66 24.53 -4.64
C ASP A 27 -4.56 24.30 -3.13
N GLU A 28 -5.67 24.50 -2.41
CA GLU A 28 -5.86 24.20 -0.99
C GLU A 28 -6.21 22.73 -0.71
N THR A 29 -6.36 21.89 -1.74
CA THR A 29 -6.65 20.45 -1.56
C THR A 29 -5.54 19.80 -0.72
N GLU A 30 -5.93 19.09 0.32
CA GLU A 30 -4.99 18.34 1.19
C GLU A 30 -5.09 16.83 0.93
N LEU A 31 -6.28 16.37 0.58
CA LEU A 31 -6.62 14.96 0.39
C LEU A 31 -7.12 14.75 -1.02
N VAL A 32 -6.54 13.80 -1.76
CA VAL A 32 -7.05 13.35 -3.06
C VAL A 32 -6.58 11.93 -3.32
N GLY A 33 -7.45 11.10 -3.88
CA GLY A 33 -7.11 9.76 -4.31
C GLY A 33 -7.15 9.63 -5.82
N LEU A 34 -6.10 9.07 -6.41
CA LEU A 34 -6.00 8.77 -7.84
C LEU A 34 -6.04 7.26 -8.06
N VAL A 35 -6.68 6.84 -9.14
CA VAL A 35 -6.59 5.48 -9.69
C VAL A 35 -6.00 5.53 -11.09
N PHE A 36 -4.97 4.73 -11.29
CA PHE A 36 -4.28 4.52 -12.56
C PHE A 36 -4.83 3.25 -13.21
N GLU A 37 -5.29 3.37 -14.44
CA GLU A 37 -5.60 2.25 -15.32
C GLU A 37 -4.33 1.88 -16.09
N LEU A 38 -3.86 0.65 -15.88
CA LEU A 38 -2.57 0.15 -16.34
C LEU A 38 -2.79 -1.05 -17.26
N GLU A 39 -2.34 -0.97 -18.51
CA GLU A 39 -2.42 -2.09 -19.46
C GLU A 39 -1.07 -2.80 -19.56
N SER A 40 -1.05 -4.12 -19.38
CA SER A 40 0.17 -4.91 -19.62
C SER A 40 0.33 -5.17 -21.12
N THR A 41 1.38 -4.64 -21.74
CA THR A 41 1.60 -4.80 -23.19
C THR A 41 2.06 -6.20 -23.58
N ALA A 42 2.56 -6.97 -22.62
CA ALA A 42 2.99 -8.36 -22.79
C ALA A 42 2.76 -9.13 -21.48
N SER A 43 2.66 -10.46 -21.56
CA SER A 43 2.62 -11.26 -20.34
C SER A 43 3.99 -11.22 -19.67
N ALA A 44 4.01 -10.92 -18.37
CA ALA A 44 5.24 -10.74 -17.61
C ALA A 44 5.10 -11.29 -16.19
N LEU A 45 6.17 -11.89 -15.68
CA LEU A 45 6.22 -12.33 -14.28
C LEU A 45 6.40 -11.12 -13.37
N LEU A 46 5.53 -11.00 -12.38
CA LEU A 46 5.68 -10.09 -11.26
C LEU A 46 6.42 -10.80 -10.13
N TYR A 47 7.50 -10.18 -9.69
CA TYR A 47 8.21 -10.64 -8.52
C TYR A 47 7.36 -10.44 -7.25
N SER A 48 7.53 -11.32 -6.27
CA SER A 48 6.63 -11.44 -5.11
C SER A 48 6.52 -10.20 -4.22
N GLN A 49 7.44 -9.24 -4.33
CA GLN A 49 7.44 -7.98 -3.56
C GLN A 49 7.31 -6.75 -4.47
N TYR A 50 6.59 -6.87 -5.60
CA TYR A 50 6.45 -5.80 -6.58
C TYR A 50 5.89 -4.48 -6.02
N THR A 51 5.19 -4.51 -4.88
CA THR A 51 4.71 -3.29 -4.21
C THR A 51 5.84 -2.41 -3.67
N ILE A 52 7.03 -2.96 -3.38
CA ILE A 52 8.24 -2.18 -3.12
C ILE A 52 8.69 -1.45 -4.39
N GLY A 53 8.54 -2.10 -5.55
CA GLY A 53 8.81 -1.49 -6.85
C GLY A 53 7.87 -0.34 -7.15
N LEU A 54 6.57 -0.50 -6.87
CA LEU A 54 5.59 0.58 -6.99
C LEU A 54 5.95 1.78 -6.10
N HIS A 55 6.31 1.52 -4.85
CA HIS A 55 6.76 2.55 -3.92
C HIS A 55 8.02 3.28 -4.42
N ALA A 56 9.05 2.53 -4.81
CA ALA A 56 10.30 3.09 -5.31
C ALA A 56 10.09 3.88 -6.61
N TRP A 57 9.27 3.35 -7.52
CA TRP A 57 8.92 4.04 -8.76
C TRP A 57 8.18 5.35 -8.48
N PHE A 58 7.20 5.36 -7.57
CA PHE A 58 6.52 6.59 -7.17
C PHE A 58 7.48 7.63 -6.58
N LEU A 59 8.36 7.23 -5.65
CA LEU A 59 9.35 8.15 -5.09
C LEU A 59 10.35 8.66 -6.12
N GLU A 60 10.72 7.84 -7.10
CA GLU A 60 11.53 8.30 -8.24
C GLU A 60 10.80 9.37 -9.04
N GLN A 61 9.50 9.21 -9.28
CA GLN A 61 8.70 10.26 -9.91
C GLN A 61 8.71 11.53 -9.06
N VAL A 62 8.48 11.43 -7.74
CA VAL A 62 8.56 12.58 -6.82
C VAL A 62 9.91 13.28 -6.93
N ARG A 63 11.01 12.52 -6.89
CA ARG A 63 12.38 13.06 -6.92
C ARG A 63 12.68 13.88 -8.18
N GLN A 64 12.09 13.53 -9.31
CA GLN A 64 12.29 14.25 -10.57
C GLN A 64 11.70 15.67 -10.55
N PHE A 65 10.66 15.91 -9.73
CA PHE A 65 10.02 17.21 -9.59
C PHE A 65 10.46 17.96 -8.34
N ASP A 66 10.54 17.27 -7.21
CA ASP A 66 10.86 17.83 -5.90
C ASP A 66 11.74 16.82 -5.12
N PRO A 67 13.08 16.89 -5.28
CA PRO A 67 14.02 16.05 -4.55
C PRO A 67 13.86 16.13 -3.04
N ASP A 68 13.55 17.31 -2.50
CA ASP A 68 13.38 17.53 -1.06
C ASP A 68 12.12 16.84 -0.54
N LEU A 69 11.02 16.89 -1.31
CA LEU A 69 9.81 16.12 -1.00
C LEU A 69 10.10 14.62 -1.04
N SER A 70 10.80 14.13 -2.07
CA SER A 70 11.17 12.71 -2.14
C SER A 70 11.99 12.28 -0.92
N ALA A 71 12.96 13.08 -0.47
CA ALA A 71 13.73 12.81 0.73
C ALA A 71 12.84 12.79 1.98
N TYR A 72 11.94 13.75 2.14
CA TYR A 72 10.96 13.75 3.24
C TYR A 72 10.05 12.50 3.22
N LEU A 73 9.53 12.13 2.05
CA LEU A 73 8.68 10.94 1.89
C LEU A 73 9.44 9.63 2.15
N HIS A 74 10.74 9.58 1.86
CA HIS A 74 11.57 8.40 2.12
C HIS A 74 12.06 8.35 3.59
N ASP A 75 12.70 9.42 4.06
CA ASP A 75 13.50 9.46 5.28
C ASP A 75 12.76 9.99 6.51
N GLY A 76 11.64 10.72 6.33
CA GLY A 76 10.88 11.29 7.45
C GLY A 76 10.47 10.25 8.49
N GLU A 77 10.67 10.56 9.77
CA GLU A 77 10.33 9.69 10.91
C GLU A 77 8.86 9.81 11.37
N SER A 78 8.16 10.86 10.92
CA SER A 78 6.72 11.07 11.15
C SER A 78 5.84 10.13 10.29
N GLU A 79 4.51 10.23 10.42
CA GLU A 79 3.64 9.61 9.43
C GLU A 79 3.98 10.11 8.01
N LYS A 80 3.77 9.23 7.03
CA LYS A 80 4.02 9.57 5.62
C LYS A 80 2.74 10.16 5.02
N PRO A 81 2.80 11.31 4.34
CA PRO A 81 1.63 12.02 3.83
C PRO A 81 1.08 11.41 2.51
N PHE A 82 1.21 10.09 2.34
CA PHE A 82 0.68 9.39 1.18
C PHE A 82 0.50 7.89 1.49
N ASN A 83 -0.25 7.21 0.62
CA ASN A 83 -0.19 5.76 0.52
C ASN A 83 -0.42 5.32 -0.94
N ILE A 84 -0.16 4.05 -1.19
CA ILE A 84 -0.37 3.42 -2.49
C ILE A 84 -1.03 2.05 -2.30
N SER A 85 -1.76 1.56 -3.29
CA SER A 85 -2.25 0.18 -3.29
C SER A 85 -1.26 -0.80 -3.91
N ALA A 86 -1.52 -2.10 -3.73
CA ALA A 86 -1.03 -3.13 -4.65
C ALA A 86 -1.75 -3.01 -6.01
N LEU A 87 -1.31 -3.79 -7.01
CA LEU A 87 -2.06 -3.90 -8.27
C LEU A 87 -3.32 -4.74 -8.02
N SER A 88 -4.47 -4.26 -8.48
CA SER A 88 -5.70 -5.05 -8.56
C SER A 88 -6.08 -5.34 -10.01
N GLY A 89 -6.78 -6.44 -10.25
CA GLY A 89 -7.10 -6.94 -11.59
C GLY A 89 -6.91 -8.46 -11.68
N GLN A 90 -6.97 -9.00 -12.90
CA GLN A 90 -6.77 -10.43 -13.14
C GLN A 90 -5.27 -10.78 -13.10
N LEU A 91 -4.72 -10.88 -11.89
CA LEU A 91 -3.38 -11.43 -11.67
C LEU A 91 -3.46 -12.95 -11.70
N VAL A 92 -2.65 -13.59 -12.53
CA VAL A 92 -2.70 -15.05 -12.70
C VAL A 92 -1.55 -15.68 -11.94
N ALA A 93 -1.85 -16.82 -11.32
CA ALA A 93 -0.85 -17.67 -10.70
C ALA A 93 0.10 -18.29 -11.74
N SER A 94 1.41 -18.09 -11.61
CA SER A 94 2.43 -18.76 -12.43
C SER A 94 3.51 -19.36 -11.53
N GLY A 95 3.29 -20.61 -11.11
CA GLY A 95 4.15 -21.28 -10.14
C GLY A 95 4.13 -20.57 -8.79
N LYS A 96 5.27 -20.02 -8.38
CA LYS A 96 5.46 -19.28 -7.11
C LYS A 96 5.36 -17.76 -7.25
N GLN A 97 5.04 -17.29 -8.45
CA GLN A 97 5.00 -15.87 -8.80
C GLN A 97 3.63 -15.50 -9.37
N LEU A 98 3.34 -14.21 -9.35
CA LEU A 98 2.20 -13.65 -10.05
C LEU A 98 2.60 -13.34 -11.49
N ARG A 99 1.64 -13.40 -12.40
CA ARG A 99 1.83 -13.06 -13.81
C ARG A 99 0.80 -12.02 -14.22
N LEU A 100 1.28 -10.96 -14.86
CA LEU A 100 0.47 -10.06 -15.66
C LEU A 100 0.20 -10.73 -17.00
N GLU A 101 -1.02 -10.64 -17.48
CA GLU A 101 -1.38 -11.13 -18.81
C GLU A 101 -1.39 -9.99 -19.83
N ALA A 102 -0.93 -10.28 -21.04
CA ALA A 102 -0.96 -9.33 -22.14
C ALA A 102 -2.38 -8.80 -22.38
N ASN A 103 -2.48 -7.50 -22.64
CA ASN A 103 -3.71 -6.76 -22.93
C ASN A 103 -4.76 -6.82 -21.81
N GLN A 104 -4.35 -7.13 -20.58
CA GLN A 104 -5.22 -7.00 -19.40
C GLN A 104 -5.00 -5.66 -18.70
N ILE A 105 -6.10 -5.17 -18.11
CA ILE A 105 -6.15 -3.94 -17.33
C ILE A 105 -5.96 -4.25 -15.85
N TYR A 106 -5.11 -3.46 -15.22
CA TYR A 106 -4.80 -3.46 -13.81
C TYR A 106 -5.03 -2.07 -13.23
N TYR A 107 -5.31 -1.99 -11.94
CA TYR A 107 -5.53 -0.74 -11.25
C TYR A 107 -4.51 -0.54 -10.13
N TRP A 108 -4.04 0.69 -10.01
CA TRP A 108 -3.14 1.12 -8.94
C TRP A 108 -3.62 2.43 -8.35
N HIS A 109 -3.65 2.53 -7.03
CA HIS A 109 -4.09 3.74 -6.34
C HIS A 109 -2.91 4.48 -5.72
N VAL A 110 -2.97 5.81 -5.78
CA VAL A 110 -2.05 6.72 -5.11
C VAL A 110 -2.87 7.81 -4.43
N ASN A 111 -2.70 7.97 -3.12
CA ASN A 111 -3.47 8.91 -2.33
C ASN A 111 -2.56 9.93 -1.64
N ALA A 112 -2.88 11.22 -1.75
CA ALA A 112 -2.24 12.30 -1.01
C ALA A 112 -2.94 12.54 0.34
N LEU A 113 -2.14 12.83 1.37
CA LEU A 113 -2.59 13.18 2.72
C LEU A 113 -2.11 14.55 3.19
N SER A 114 -1.49 15.33 2.32
CA SER A 114 -1.10 16.71 2.62
C SER A 114 -1.16 17.56 1.37
N GLN A 115 -1.32 18.88 1.58
CA GLN A 115 -1.36 19.85 0.49
C GLN A 115 -0.12 19.76 -0.42
N ARG A 116 1.07 19.60 0.16
CA ARG A 116 2.32 19.49 -0.61
C ARG A 116 2.32 18.27 -1.55
N VAL A 117 1.81 17.12 -1.09
CA VAL A 117 1.71 15.92 -1.94
C VAL A 117 0.60 16.10 -2.98
N ALA A 118 -0.55 16.69 -2.62
CA ALA A 118 -1.62 16.97 -3.57
C ALA A 118 -1.17 17.93 -4.69
N GLN A 119 -0.38 18.96 -4.37
CA GLN A 119 0.22 19.87 -5.36
C GLN A 119 1.22 19.13 -6.26
N PHE A 120 2.09 18.29 -5.68
CA PHE A 120 2.97 17.42 -6.46
C PHE A 120 2.17 16.55 -7.44
N LEU A 121 1.13 15.85 -6.98
CA LEU A 121 0.31 14.99 -7.84
C LEU A 121 -0.32 15.78 -9.00
N LYS A 122 -0.82 16.99 -8.73
CA LYS A 122 -1.41 17.88 -9.75
C LYS A 122 -0.39 18.21 -10.83
N HIS A 123 0.85 18.53 -10.44
CA HIS A 123 1.92 18.86 -11.37
C HIS A 123 2.42 17.61 -12.13
N TRP A 124 2.59 16.50 -11.43
CA TRP A 124 3.03 15.22 -12.01
C TRP A 124 2.09 14.72 -13.10
N LEU A 125 0.77 14.90 -12.96
CA LEU A 125 -0.21 14.53 -13.99
C LEU A 125 -0.02 15.29 -15.33
N THR A 126 0.62 16.46 -15.32
CA THR A 126 0.92 17.22 -16.56
C THR A 126 2.11 16.66 -17.34
N GLN A 127 2.95 15.86 -16.67
CA GLN A 127 4.19 15.30 -17.20
C GLN A 127 4.27 13.79 -16.90
N LEU A 128 3.11 13.14 -16.91
CA LEU A 128 3.01 11.73 -16.54
C LEU A 128 3.77 10.87 -17.58
N PRO A 129 4.64 9.94 -17.14
CA PRO A 129 5.27 9.02 -18.06
C PRO A 129 4.23 8.15 -18.77
N GLU A 130 4.55 7.66 -19.97
CA GLU A 130 3.65 6.76 -20.71
C GLU A 130 3.54 5.37 -20.06
N ARG A 131 4.51 5.01 -19.21
CA ARG A 131 4.68 3.66 -18.68
C ARG A 131 5.17 3.65 -17.24
N LEU A 132 4.76 2.61 -16.52
CA LEU A 132 5.25 2.22 -15.21
C LEU A 132 6.00 0.90 -15.36
N ASP A 133 7.27 0.87 -14.95
CA ASP A 133 8.16 -0.29 -15.09
C ASP A 133 8.46 -0.97 -13.75
N LEU A 134 8.16 -2.27 -13.66
CA LEU A 134 8.42 -3.14 -12.51
C LEU A 134 9.39 -4.26 -12.87
N LYS A 135 10.69 -3.94 -12.96
CA LYS A 135 11.79 -4.92 -13.16
C LYS A 135 11.52 -5.98 -14.24
N GLY A 136 11.04 -5.55 -15.41
CA GLY A 136 10.74 -6.42 -16.55
C GLY A 136 9.24 -6.57 -16.85
N ALA A 137 8.37 -6.09 -15.97
CA ALA A 137 6.95 -5.87 -16.27
C ALA A 137 6.70 -4.39 -16.58
N SER A 138 6.51 -4.06 -17.87
CA SER A 138 6.17 -2.72 -18.35
C SER A 138 4.65 -2.59 -18.49
N LEU A 139 4.06 -1.66 -17.75
CA LEU A 139 2.62 -1.36 -17.76
C LEU A 139 2.40 0.00 -18.43
N GLN A 140 1.61 0.05 -19.50
CA GLN A 140 1.22 1.31 -20.13
C GLN A 140 0.17 2.01 -19.28
N ILE A 141 0.37 3.29 -18.99
CA ILE A 141 -0.65 4.10 -18.32
C ILE A 141 -1.69 4.52 -19.36
N LYS A 142 -2.93 4.05 -19.20
CA LYS A 142 -4.04 4.30 -20.14
C LYS A 142 -4.86 5.50 -19.74
N GLN A 143 -5.13 5.61 -18.44
CA GLN A 143 -5.97 6.65 -17.87
C GLN A 143 -5.60 6.85 -16.41
N VAL A 144 -5.78 8.08 -15.93
CA VAL A 144 -5.80 8.40 -14.50
C VAL A 144 -7.10 9.12 -14.18
N SER A 145 -7.77 8.66 -13.11
CA SER A 145 -9.06 9.19 -12.66
C SER A 145 -9.02 9.48 -11.16
N ILE A 146 -9.95 10.32 -10.69
CA ILE A 146 -10.16 10.54 -9.26
C ILE A 146 -10.84 9.31 -8.67
N ALA A 147 -10.16 8.62 -7.76
CA ALA A 147 -10.72 7.54 -6.95
C ALA A 147 -11.45 8.07 -5.71
N TYR A 148 -10.86 9.08 -5.06
CA TYR A 148 -11.43 9.76 -3.90
C TYR A 148 -11.36 11.27 -4.11
N ALA A 149 -12.49 11.94 -3.89
CA ALA A 149 -12.67 13.35 -4.24
C ALA A 149 -11.60 14.26 -3.59
N PRO A 150 -11.11 15.28 -4.31
CA PRO A 150 -10.29 16.33 -3.72
C PRO A 150 -11.02 17.01 -2.55
N THR A 151 -10.39 17.07 -1.38
CA THR A 151 -10.97 17.69 -0.19
C THR A 151 -9.90 18.17 0.81
N THR A 152 -10.34 18.76 1.91
CA THR A 152 -9.52 19.22 3.05
C THR A 152 -9.94 18.52 4.34
N TYR A 153 -9.06 18.47 5.32
CA TYR A 153 -9.39 17.96 6.66
C TYR A 153 -10.54 18.73 7.29
N ARG A 154 -10.58 20.06 7.08
CA ARG A 154 -11.68 20.93 7.51
C ARG A 154 -13.01 20.51 6.89
N GLN A 155 -13.04 20.27 5.57
CA GLN A 155 -14.25 19.79 4.89
C GLN A 155 -14.66 18.39 5.37
N LEU A 156 -13.71 17.50 5.67
CA LEU A 156 -14.03 16.20 6.26
C LEU A 156 -14.68 16.33 7.64
N LEU A 157 -14.28 17.31 8.46
CA LEU A 157 -14.88 17.57 9.77
C LEU A 157 -16.28 18.19 9.63
N GLU A 158 -16.38 19.26 8.86
CA GLU A 158 -17.59 20.09 8.68
C GLU A 158 -18.67 19.41 7.81
N SER A 159 -18.37 18.25 7.22
CA SER A 159 -19.31 17.50 6.38
C SER A 159 -20.58 17.13 7.17
N SER A 160 -21.67 17.83 6.85
CA SER A 160 -23.01 17.58 7.39
C SER A 160 -23.72 16.41 6.71
N THR A 161 -23.17 15.90 5.61
CA THR A 161 -23.74 14.78 4.86
C THR A 161 -23.59 13.46 5.60
N ASN A 162 -24.74 12.86 5.89
CA ASN A 162 -24.96 11.46 6.29
C ASN A 162 -24.13 11.01 7.50
N ARG A 163 -24.72 11.11 8.70
CA ARG A 163 -24.24 10.46 9.94
C ARG A 163 -25.05 9.19 10.15
N PRO A 164 -24.76 8.10 9.42
CA PRO A 164 -25.56 6.89 9.55
C PRO A 164 -25.37 6.29 10.94
N PHE A 165 -26.41 5.62 11.44
CA PHE A 165 -26.33 4.86 12.68
C PHE A 165 -25.28 3.74 12.61
N THR A 166 -25.08 3.19 11.41
CA THR A 166 -24.09 2.16 11.12
C THR A 166 -23.18 2.62 9.99
N ILE A 167 -21.86 2.53 10.19
CA ILE A 167 -20.85 2.72 9.15
C ILE A 167 -20.24 1.38 8.78
N ASN A 168 -19.86 1.23 7.51
CA ASN A 168 -19.18 0.04 6.99
C ASN A 168 -17.77 0.40 6.52
N LEU A 169 -16.81 -0.43 6.89
CA LEU A 169 -15.44 -0.34 6.40
C LEU A 169 -15.03 -1.69 5.81
N SER A 170 -14.47 -1.66 4.61
CA SER A 170 -13.90 -2.83 3.94
C SER A 170 -12.39 -2.69 3.77
N PHE A 171 -11.66 -3.70 4.21
CA PHE A 171 -10.21 -3.81 4.14
C PHE A 171 -9.84 -4.67 2.93
N ILE A 172 -9.54 -4.00 1.82
CA ILE A 172 -9.31 -4.61 0.51
C ILE A 172 -7.96 -5.33 0.44
N SER A 173 -6.96 -4.80 1.15
CA SER A 173 -5.64 -5.40 1.27
C SER A 173 -5.33 -5.74 2.73
N PRO A 174 -4.40 -6.68 3.00
CA PRO A 174 -4.02 -7.06 4.35
C PRO A 174 -3.73 -5.84 5.24
N THR A 175 -4.46 -5.77 6.34
CA THR A 175 -4.42 -4.70 7.34
C THR A 175 -3.89 -5.25 8.64
N SER A 176 -3.01 -4.54 9.32
CA SER A 176 -2.43 -5.04 10.57
C SER A 176 -2.07 -3.88 11.48
N PHE A 177 -2.19 -4.10 12.78
CA PHE A 177 -1.73 -3.17 13.82
C PHE A 177 -0.49 -3.72 14.53
N ARG A 178 0.12 -2.90 15.38
CA ARG A 178 1.18 -3.32 16.29
C ARG A 178 0.66 -3.27 17.72
N ARG A 179 0.86 -4.36 18.46
CA ARG A 179 0.52 -4.45 19.89
C ARG A 179 1.62 -5.19 20.62
N LYS A 180 2.26 -4.53 21.59
CA LYS A 180 3.38 -5.10 22.38
C LYS A 180 4.45 -5.76 21.49
N GLY A 181 4.88 -5.07 20.44
CA GLY A 181 5.86 -5.56 19.47
C GLY A 181 5.36 -6.55 18.41
N ASN A 182 4.16 -7.12 18.58
CA ASN A 182 3.60 -8.16 17.71
C ASN A 182 2.63 -7.59 16.67
N HIS A 183 2.39 -8.34 15.60
CA HIS A 183 1.27 -8.06 14.68
C HIS A 183 -0.05 -8.31 15.39
N PHE A 184 -1.01 -7.43 15.19
CA PHE A 184 -2.36 -7.56 15.72
C PHE A 184 -3.36 -7.47 14.54
N PRO A 185 -3.77 -8.61 13.97
CA PRO A 185 -4.60 -8.68 12.78
C PRO A 185 -6.10 -8.64 13.12
N LEU A 186 -6.54 -7.68 13.95
CA LEU A 186 -7.95 -7.54 14.32
C LEU A 186 -8.38 -6.07 14.28
N PRO A 187 -9.52 -5.74 13.63
CA PRO A 187 -10.08 -4.38 13.55
C PRO A 187 -10.81 -3.99 14.85
N VAL A 188 -10.11 -4.01 15.97
CA VAL A 188 -10.65 -3.47 17.23
C VAL A 188 -10.83 -1.95 17.07
N PRO A 189 -11.97 -1.35 17.47
CA PRO A 189 -12.25 0.07 17.27
C PRO A 189 -11.12 0.99 17.74
N GLU A 190 -10.60 0.81 18.94
CA GLU A 190 -9.47 1.60 19.45
C GLU A 190 -8.27 1.59 18.48
N ASN A 191 -7.92 0.42 17.91
CA ASN A 191 -6.83 0.30 16.96
C ASN A 191 -7.13 0.94 15.60
N LEU A 192 -8.36 0.81 15.11
CA LEU A 192 -8.81 1.47 13.87
C LEU A 192 -8.70 2.99 14.00
N PHE A 193 -9.32 3.54 15.05
CA PHE A 193 -9.40 4.97 15.24
C PHE A 193 -8.06 5.57 15.67
N HIS A 194 -7.22 4.86 16.42
CA HIS A 194 -5.85 5.27 16.66
C HIS A 194 -5.03 5.32 15.36
N SER A 195 -5.23 4.39 14.43
CA SER A 195 -4.56 4.42 13.13
C SER A 195 -4.91 5.67 12.32
N TYR A 196 -6.19 6.07 12.30
CA TYR A 196 -6.63 7.27 11.58
C TYR A 196 -6.23 8.54 12.31
N LEU A 197 -6.40 8.57 13.63
CA LEU A 197 -6.13 9.72 14.47
C LEU A 197 -4.66 10.15 14.40
N ARG A 198 -3.70 9.22 14.36
CA ARG A 198 -2.28 9.59 14.20
C ARG A 198 -2.03 10.42 12.94
N ARG A 199 -2.67 10.05 11.82
CA ARG A 199 -2.54 10.78 10.55
C ARG A 199 -3.35 12.07 10.54
N TRP A 200 -4.50 12.08 11.21
CA TRP A 200 -5.26 13.29 11.46
C TRP A 200 -4.42 14.32 12.24
N ASN A 201 -3.83 13.92 13.36
CA ASN A 201 -3.04 14.81 14.22
C ASN A 201 -1.77 15.30 13.52
N ASP A 202 -1.14 14.49 12.69
CA ASP A 202 0.07 14.88 11.95
C ASP A 202 -0.23 15.89 10.82
N PHE A 203 -1.39 15.83 10.17
CA PHE A 203 -1.62 16.57 8.90
C PHE A 203 -2.79 17.55 8.90
N SER A 204 -3.77 17.44 9.80
CA SER A 204 -5.01 18.23 9.73
C SER A 204 -4.89 19.68 10.19
N ALA A 205 -3.79 20.04 10.87
CA ALA A 205 -3.66 21.27 11.65
C ALA A 205 -4.76 21.48 12.71
N MET A 206 -5.52 20.43 13.04
CA MET A 206 -6.60 20.42 14.04
C MET A 206 -6.45 19.16 14.94
N PRO A 207 -5.34 19.04 15.69
CA PRO A 207 -5.07 17.83 16.46
C PRO A 207 -6.12 17.66 17.57
N ALA A 208 -6.47 16.40 17.84
CA ALA A 208 -7.36 16.04 18.94
C ALA A 208 -6.61 15.25 20.02
N GLU A 209 -7.07 15.40 21.26
CA GLU A 209 -6.50 14.74 22.44
C GLU A 209 -6.68 13.23 22.38
N GLN A 210 -5.56 12.53 22.14
CA GLN A 210 -5.58 11.12 21.78
C GLN A 210 -6.13 10.22 22.88
N GLU A 211 -5.70 10.41 24.13
CA GLU A 211 -6.10 9.53 25.23
C GLU A 211 -7.61 9.62 25.49
N SER A 212 -8.14 10.84 25.56
CA SER A 212 -9.57 11.07 25.80
C SER A 212 -10.44 10.55 24.66
N PHE A 213 -10.02 10.76 23.40
CA PHE A 213 -10.75 10.28 22.25
C PHE A 213 -10.74 8.74 22.16
N LEU A 214 -9.59 8.09 22.34
CA LEU A 214 -9.50 6.63 22.27
C LEU A 214 -10.26 5.93 23.39
N LYS A 215 -10.27 6.51 24.60
CA LYS A 215 -11.13 6.03 25.69
C LYS A 215 -12.62 6.12 25.32
N TRP A 216 -13.05 7.23 24.73
CA TRP A 216 -14.42 7.38 24.24
C TRP A 216 -14.76 6.38 23.12
N ILE A 217 -13.80 6.06 22.24
CA ILE A 217 -13.97 5.02 21.22
C ILE A 217 -14.19 3.65 21.86
N ASP A 218 -13.37 3.28 22.85
CA ASP A 218 -13.47 1.99 23.55
C ASP A 218 -14.82 1.82 24.28
N GLU A 219 -15.31 2.89 24.91
CA GLU A 219 -16.60 2.90 25.62
C GLU A 219 -17.81 3.03 24.67
N GLY A 220 -17.63 3.68 23.53
CA GLY A 220 -18.72 4.23 22.72
C GLY A 220 -18.99 3.56 21.38
N VAL A 221 -18.01 2.86 20.79
CA VAL A 221 -18.11 2.25 19.46
C VAL A 221 -18.39 0.75 19.55
N ILE A 222 -19.49 0.33 18.94
CA ILE A 222 -19.93 -1.08 18.91
C ILE A 222 -19.64 -1.69 17.55
N ILE A 223 -19.17 -2.94 17.54
CA ILE A 223 -19.10 -3.78 16.34
C ILE A 223 -20.46 -4.46 16.16
N HIS A 224 -21.18 -4.14 15.08
CA HIS A 224 -22.45 -4.77 14.75
C HIS A 224 -22.28 -6.06 13.94
N GLN A 225 -21.34 -6.06 13.01
CA GLN A 225 -21.10 -7.17 12.09
C GLN A 225 -19.64 -7.17 11.68
N HIS A 226 -19.07 -8.35 11.42
CA HIS A 226 -17.78 -8.47 10.76
C HIS A 226 -17.69 -9.76 9.95
N ARG A 227 -16.90 -9.72 8.88
CA ARG A 227 -16.49 -10.89 8.09
C ARG A 227 -15.03 -10.69 7.76
N LEU A 228 -14.16 -11.45 8.41
CA LEU A 228 -12.71 -11.24 8.37
C LEU A 228 -11.99 -12.53 8.06
N GLU A 229 -10.88 -12.42 7.34
CA GLU A 229 -9.92 -13.49 7.12
C GLU A 229 -8.53 -13.02 7.53
N SER A 230 -7.76 -13.87 8.19
CA SER A 230 -6.36 -13.58 8.51
C SER A 230 -5.46 -14.13 7.42
N GLU A 231 -4.48 -13.34 7.01
CA GLU A 231 -3.51 -13.72 5.99
C GLU A 231 -2.11 -13.25 6.36
N LYS A 232 -1.10 -13.94 5.85
CA LYS A 232 0.30 -13.58 6.09
C LYS A 232 0.99 -13.24 4.78
N VAL A 233 1.35 -11.98 4.62
CA VAL A 233 1.99 -11.47 3.40
C VAL A 233 3.42 -11.02 3.65
N ALA A 234 4.26 -11.10 2.64
CA ALA A 234 5.56 -10.43 2.68
C ALA A 234 5.33 -8.91 2.66
N ALA A 235 6.04 -8.15 3.50
CA ALA A 235 5.75 -6.71 3.64
C ALA A 235 7.02 -5.88 3.84
N GLY A 236 7.14 -4.79 3.09
CA GLY A 236 8.33 -3.94 3.06
C GLY A 236 9.59 -4.71 2.65
N LYS A 237 10.78 -4.11 2.87
CA LYS A 237 12.06 -4.70 2.46
C LYS A 237 12.35 -6.05 3.14
N ARG A 238 11.92 -6.27 4.38
CA ARG A 238 12.25 -7.49 5.17
C ARG A 238 11.08 -7.97 6.01
N GLY A 239 10.95 -9.30 6.11
CA GLY A 239 9.96 -9.97 6.96
C GLY A 239 8.59 -10.17 6.31
N SER A 240 7.64 -10.54 7.15
CA SER A 240 6.23 -10.71 6.79
C SER A 240 5.34 -10.01 7.81
N VAL A 241 4.08 -9.81 7.45
CA VAL A 241 3.03 -9.24 8.28
C VAL A 241 1.87 -10.22 8.30
N THR A 242 1.43 -10.62 9.49
CA THR A 242 0.10 -11.20 9.66
C THR A 242 -0.90 -10.06 9.76
N GLY A 243 -1.86 -10.03 8.84
CA GLY A 243 -2.92 -9.03 8.76
C GLY A 243 -4.29 -9.68 8.56
N PHE A 244 -5.30 -8.83 8.40
CA PHE A 244 -6.66 -9.22 8.07
C PHE A 244 -7.16 -8.50 6.82
N THR A 245 -8.06 -9.16 6.11
CA THR A 245 -8.89 -8.62 5.02
C THR A 245 -10.36 -8.86 5.37
N GLY A 246 -11.27 -8.22 4.63
CA GLY A 246 -12.72 -8.37 4.81
C GLY A 246 -13.42 -7.08 5.21
N ALA A 247 -14.52 -7.17 5.95
CA ALA A 247 -15.37 -6.02 6.27
C ALA A 247 -15.85 -6.01 7.72
N ILE A 248 -16.16 -4.81 8.22
CA ILE A 248 -16.71 -4.55 9.55
C ILE A 248 -17.80 -3.47 9.48
N SER A 249 -18.84 -3.64 10.29
CA SER A 249 -19.88 -2.65 10.53
C SER A 249 -19.78 -2.14 11.96
N LEU A 250 -19.68 -0.82 12.13
CA LEU A 250 -19.57 -0.15 13.43
C LEU A 250 -20.75 0.79 13.65
N GLY A 251 -21.08 1.07 14.91
CA GLY A 251 -22.06 2.09 15.29
C GLY A 251 -21.68 2.75 16.61
N LEU A 252 -22.31 3.89 16.91
CA LEU A 252 -22.14 4.60 18.17
C LEU A 252 -23.27 4.27 19.15
N THR A 253 -22.94 4.15 20.43
CA THR A 253 -23.96 4.10 21.50
C THR A 253 -24.73 5.41 21.60
N LYS A 254 -25.92 5.38 22.19
CA LYS A 254 -26.68 6.60 22.52
C LYS A 254 -25.90 7.55 23.43
N ALA A 255 -25.12 7.01 24.37
CA ALA A 255 -24.28 7.81 25.27
C ALA A 255 -23.15 8.50 24.50
N ALA A 256 -22.50 7.78 23.58
CA ALA A 256 -21.44 8.32 22.75
C ALA A 256 -21.93 9.50 21.88
N LEU A 257 -23.13 9.38 21.30
CA LEU A 257 -23.78 10.44 20.54
C LEU A 257 -24.02 11.74 21.33
N GLY A 258 -24.03 11.68 22.67
CA GLY A 258 -24.13 12.86 23.52
C GLY A 258 -22.86 13.73 23.54
N ASN A 259 -21.71 13.17 23.15
CA ASN A 259 -20.47 13.94 22.95
C ASN A 259 -20.38 14.33 21.48
N PHE A 260 -20.81 15.55 21.17
CA PHE A 260 -20.87 16.05 19.79
C PHE A 260 -19.49 16.14 19.14
N GLU A 261 -18.49 16.68 19.86
CA GLU A 261 -17.12 16.87 19.35
C GLU A 261 -16.48 15.55 18.93
N PHE A 262 -16.52 14.53 19.80
CA PHE A 262 -15.95 13.22 19.49
C PHE A 262 -16.78 12.46 18.44
N SER A 263 -18.10 12.66 18.41
CA SER A 263 -18.94 12.12 17.34
C SER A 263 -18.58 12.72 15.97
N GLU A 264 -18.34 14.03 15.88
CA GLU A 264 -17.90 14.66 14.63
C GLU A 264 -16.53 14.15 14.19
N LEU A 265 -15.57 14.07 15.12
CA LEU A 265 -14.26 13.52 14.83
C LEU A 265 -14.34 12.05 14.38
N PHE A 266 -15.19 11.23 15.02
CA PHE A 266 -15.43 9.85 14.60
C PHE A 266 -15.84 9.76 13.13
N TYR A 267 -16.85 10.53 12.72
CA TYR A 267 -17.31 10.50 11.33
C TYR A 267 -16.28 11.10 10.37
N ALA A 268 -15.51 12.11 10.79
CA ALA A 268 -14.41 12.65 10.00
C ALA A 268 -13.31 11.61 9.76
N LEU A 269 -12.93 10.85 10.79
CA LEU A 269 -11.94 9.77 10.69
C LEU A 269 -12.46 8.59 9.83
N VAL A 270 -13.75 8.27 9.90
CA VAL A 270 -14.37 7.30 8.98
C VAL A 270 -14.25 7.76 7.52
N ARG A 271 -14.53 9.05 7.24
CA ARG A 271 -14.36 9.62 5.90
C ARG A 271 -12.90 9.71 5.47
N LEU A 272 -11.97 9.85 6.40
CA LEU A 272 -10.52 9.86 6.13
C LEU A 272 -9.99 8.46 5.77
N ALA A 273 -10.60 7.40 6.29
CA ALA A 273 -10.09 6.03 6.19
C ALA A 273 -9.73 5.58 4.76
N PRO A 274 -10.53 5.85 3.70
CA PRO A 274 -10.17 5.49 2.33
C PRO A 274 -8.96 6.26 1.79
N TYR A 275 -8.79 7.52 2.20
CA TYR A 275 -7.65 8.33 1.78
C TYR A 275 -6.37 7.84 2.42
N CYS A 276 -6.37 7.56 3.72
CA CYS A 276 -5.14 7.27 4.47
C CYS A 276 -4.79 5.79 4.62
N GLY A 277 -5.77 4.91 4.39
CA GLY A 277 -5.68 3.50 4.70
C GLY A 277 -5.62 3.22 6.21
N THR A 278 -5.59 1.94 6.56
CA THR A 278 -5.66 1.45 7.94
C THR A 278 -4.39 0.69 8.32
N GLY A 279 -3.92 0.89 9.55
CA GLY A 279 -2.80 0.16 10.11
C GLY A 279 -1.43 0.66 9.63
N HIS A 280 -0.48 -0.25 9.50
CA HIS A 280 0.91 0.05 9.08
C HIS A 280 1.21 -0.45 7.66
N LYS A 281 2.30 0.08 7.08
CA LYS A 281 2.79 -0.25 5.73
C LYS A 281 1.83 0.15 4.60
N THR A 282 1.02 1.18 4.81
CA THR A 282 0.12 1.75 3.78
C THR A 282 0.89 2.29 2.57
N THR A 283 2.11 2.77 2.74
CA THR A 283 2.99 3.17 1.63
C THR A 283 3.54 2.00 0.80
N PHE A 284 3.24 0.75 1.16
CA PHE A 284 3.70 -0.47 0.50
C PHE A 284 2.54 -1.37 0.03
N GLY A 285 1.33 -0.82 -0.12
CA GLY A 285 0.19 -1.57 -0.65
C GLY A 285 -0.68 -2.30 0.38
N LEU A 286 -0.41 -2.12 1.68
CA LEU A 286 -1.22 -2.70 2.76
C LEU A 286 -2.28 -1.69 3.25
N GLY A 287 -3.28 -2.16 3.99
CA GLY A 287 -4.23 -1.26 4.65
C GLY A 287 -5.22 -0.50 3.75
N GLN A 288 -5.32 -0.83 2.46
CA GLN A 288 -6.31 -0.22 1.56
C GLN A 288 -7.72 -0.42 2.14
N THR A 289 -8.39 0.69 2.39
CA THR A 289 -9.70 0.73 3.05
C THR A 289 -10.71 1.37 2.11
N ARG A 290 -11.94 0.88 2.10
CA ARG A 290 -13.07 1.48 1.39
C ARG A 290 -14.22 1.71 2.35
N LEU A 291 -15.01 2.72 2.04
CA LEU A 291 -16.36 2.81 2.58
C LEU A 291 -17.21 1.68 1.97
N ASP A 292 -18.31 1.37 2.63
CA ASP A 292 -19.26 0.33 2.25
C ASP A 292 -18.80 -1.10 2.55
N TRP A 293 -19.76 -2.01 2.54
CA TRP A 293 -19.55 -3.43 2.69
C TRP A 293 -19.25 -4.04 1.33
N VAL A 294 -17.97 -4.29 1.06
CA VAL A 294 -17.48 -4.86 -0.19
C VAL A 294 -17.21 -6.34 0.06
N GLU A 295 -17.97 -7.21 -0.61
CA GLU A 295 -17.61 -8.63 -0.65
C GLU A 295 -16.37 -8.80 -1.53
N GLN A 296 -15.34 -9.42 -0.98
CA GLN A 296 -14.14 -9.71 -1.75
C GLN A 296 -14.39 -10.88 -2.71
N GLU A 297 -14.40 -10.60 -4.02
CA GLU A 297 -14.29 -11.61 -5.08
C GLU A 297 -12.82 -12.05 -5.31
N THR A 298 -12.03 -12.15 -4.24
CA THR A 298 -10.62 -12.51 -4.38
C THR A 298 -10.52 -13.96 -4.86
N SER A 299 -9.89 -14.17 -6.01
CA SER A 299 -9.58 -15.53 -6.46
C SER A 299 -8.67 -16.20 -5.44
N LYS A 300 -9.14 -17.29 -4.81
CA LYS A 300 -8.39 -18.03 -3.78
C LYS A 300 -6.95 -18.36 -4.21
N SER A 301 -6.69 -18.53 -5.50
CA SER A 301 -5.36 -18.80 -6.04
C SER A 301 -4.39 -17.62 -5.93
N ILE A 302 -4.86 -16.37 -6.13
CA ILE A 302 -4.05 -15.15 -5.97
C ILE A 302 -3.69 -14.96 -4.50
N GLN A 303 -4.67 -15.18 -3.61
CA GLN A 303 -4.46 -15.06 -2.17
C GLN A 303 -3.42 -16.07 -1.68
N LEU A 304 -3.55 -17.33 -2.08
CA LEU A 304 -2.60 -18.39 -1.74
C LEU A 304 -1.16 -18.02 -2.16
N LEU A 305 -0.96 -17.51 -3.38
CA LEU A 305 0.38 -17.15 -3.84
C LEU A 305 0.98 -15.93 -3.15
N THR A 306 0.16 -14.91 -2.89
CA THR A 306 0.60 -13.73 -2.14
C THR A 306 1.02 -14.13 -0.72
N ASN A 307 0.36 -15.14 -0.16
CA ASN A 307 0.68 -15.70 1.16
C ASN A 307 1.95 -16.58 1.15
N LEU A 308 2.23 -17.34 0.08
CA LEU A 308 3.35 -18.30 0.05
C LEU A 308 4.69 -17.70 0.50
N LEU A 309 5.04 -16.51 0.01
CA LEU A 309 6.28 -15.87 0.41
C LEU A 309 6.24 -15.46 1.89
N GLY A 310 5.13 -14.87 2.35
CA GLY A 310 4.97 -14.43 3.74
C GLY A 310 5.00 -15.57 4.74
N GLU A 311 4.33 -16.68 4.42
CA GLU A 311 4.34 -17.94 5.15
C GLU A 311 5.75 -18.52 5.23
N ARG A 312 6.42 -18.65 4.07
CA ARG A 312 7.78 -19.20 4.01
C ARG A 312 8.78 -18.36 4.79
N ILE A 313 8.67 -17.03 4.71
CA ILE A 313 9.48 -16.13 5.55
C ILE A 313 9.20 -16.40 7.04
N GLY A 314 7.93 -16.54 7.42
CA GLY A 314 7.54 -16.80 8.81
C GLY A 314 8.07 -18.13 9.35
N GLU A 315 8.01 -19.20 8.55
CA GLU A 315 8.61 -20.50 8.89
C GLU A 315 10.12 -20.38 9.12
N LEU A 316 10.84 -19.80 8.16
CA LEU A 316 12.29 -19.65 8.25
C LEU A 316 12.71 -18.76 9.42
N ILE A 317 11.93 -17.72 9.76
CA ILE A 317 12.17 -16.91 10.96
C ILE A 317 12.09 -17.79 12.21
N LYS A 318 11.04 -18.62 12.35
CA LYS A 318 10.89 -19.51 13.52
C LYS A 318 12.09 -20.45 13.65
N LEU A 319 12.50 -21.09 12.54
CA LEU A 319 13.65 -22.00 12.51
C LEU A 319 14.96 -21.29 12.90
N PHE A 320 15.30 -20.19 12.22
CA PHE A 320 16.54 -19.47 12.49
C PHE A 320 16.57 -18.81 13.87
N THR A 321 15.42 -18.40 14.41
CA THR A 321 15.34 -17.86 15.77
C THR A 321 15.53 -18.97 16.82
N ALA A 322 14.88 -20.13 16.64
CA ALA A 322 15.03 -21.27 17.54
C ALA A 322 16.49 -21.75 17.61
N GLN A 323 17.18 -21.82 16.46
CA GLN A 323 18.59 -22.20 16.39
C GLN A 323 19.52 -21.21 17.12
N ARG A 324 19.14 -19.93 17.22
CA ARG A 324 19.99 -18.86 17.76
C ARG A 324 19.62 -18.38 19.16
N LYS A 325 18.47 -18.81 19.70
CA LYS A 325 18.09 -18.59 21.12
C LYS A 325 19.13 -19.14 22.11
N ARG A 326 20.08 -19.98 21.67
CA ARG A 326 21.25 -20.40 22.45
C ARG A 326 22.34 -19.31 22.63
N THR A 327 22.24 -18.14 22.00
CA THR A 327 23.31 -17.10 21.99
C THR A 327 22.89 -15.66 22.31
N GLY A 328 21.60 -15.33 22.41
CA GLY A 328 21.05 -14.08 22.99
C GLY A 328 21.17 -12.78 22.16
N GLY A 329 20.12 -11.92 22.17
CA GLY A 329 20.16 -10.49 21.78
C GLY A 329 19.26 -10.04 20.62
N GLU A 330 18.84 -8.77 20.62
CA GLU A 330 18.00 -8.12 19.59
C GLU A 330 18.61 -8.15 18.17
N ARG A 331 19.95 -8.14 18.10
CA ARG A 331 20.73 -8.24 16.85
C ARG A 331 20.55 -9.61 16.18
N THR A 332 20.29 -10.65 16.96
CA THR A 332 20.12 -12.03 16.53
C THR A 332 18.80 -12.23 15.78
N ASP A 333 17.75 -11.54 16.20
CA ASP A 333 16.42 -11.57 15.55
C ASP A 333 16.43 -10.84 14.21
N LYS A 334 17.11 -9.67 14.11
CA LYS A 334 17.27 -8.95 12.84
C LYS A 334 18.01 -9.77 11.79
N ILE A 335 19.03 -10.54 12.20
CA ILE A 335 19.75 -11.44 11.30
C ILE A 335 18.87 -12.62 10.89
N ALA A 336 18.01 -13.15 11.78
CA ALA A 336 17.09 -14.25 11.47
C ALA A 336 16.07 -13.83 10.42
N VAL A 337 15.44 -12.66 10.63
CA VAL A 337 14.52 -12.05 9.66
C VAL A 337 15.20 -11.81 8.32
N THR A 338 16.44 -11.31 8.32
CA THR A 338 17.17 -11.03 7.08
C THR A 338 17.52 -12.32 6.32
N TRP A 339 18.01 -13.35 7.00
CA TRP A 339 18.29 -14.66 6.37
C TRP A 339 17.03 -15.33 5.83
N ALA A 340 15.95 -15.32 6.62
CA ALA A 340 14.66 -15.87 6.22
C ALA A 340 14.11 -15.17 4.97
N THR A 341 14.15 -13.83 4.95
CA THR A 341 13.70 -13.03 3.80
C THR A 341 14.50 -13.39 2.55
N ILE A 342 15.84 -13.36 2.63
CA ILE A 342 16.71 -13.62 1.48
C ILE A 342 16.53 -15.04 0.95
N LEU A 343 16.50 -16.03 1.84
CA LEU A 343 16.38 -17.44 1.44
C LEU A 343 15.01 -17.72 0.82
N ALA A 344 13.92 -17.25 1.45
CA ALA A 344 12.57 -17.42 0.91
C ALA A 344 12.44 -16.80 -0.49
N ARG A 345 12.90 -15.54 -0.67
CA ARG A 345 12.90 -14.88 -2.00
C ARG A 345 13.71 -15.66 -3.02
N ARG A 346 14.86 -16.24 -2.63
CA ARG A 346 15.66 -17.08 -3.52
C ARG A 346 14.96 -18.39 -3.90
N GLU A 347 14.21 -19.00 -2.97
CA GLU A 347 13.39 -20.20 -3.22
C GLU A 347 12.16 -19.93 -4.10
N MET A 348 11.72 -18.66 -4.17
CA MET A 348 10.67 -18.17 -5.09
C MET A 348 11.21 -17.79 -6.48
N GLY A 349 12.52 -17.94 -6.73
CA GLY A 349 13.13 -17.76 -8.04
C GLY A 349 13.85 -16.42 -8.25
N GLU A 350 13.81 -15.50 -7.27
CA GLU A 350 14.44 -14.18 -7.42
C GLU A 350 15.97 -14.28 -7.51
N SER A 351 16.58 -13.46 -8.38
CA SER A 351 18.03 -13.43 -8.56
C SER A 351 18.74 -12.76 -7.36
N ILE A 352 19.97 -13.17 -7.08
CA ILE A 352 20.77 -12.56 -6.01
C ILE A 352 20.96 -11.05 -6.25
N LYS A 353 21.13 -10.64 -7.52
CA LYS A 353 21.28 -9.23 -7.90
C LYS A 353 20.02 -8.43 -7.52
N ALA A 354 18.84 -8.94 -7.87
CA ALA A 354 17.57 -8.28 -7.57
C ALA A 354 17.33 -8.15 -6.05
N ILE A 355 17.60 -9.22 -5.29
CA ILE A 355 17.49 -9.20 -3.82
C ILE A 355 18.47 -8.21 -3.19
N ALA A 356 19.71 -8.16 -3.68
CA ALA A 356 20.74 -7.26 -3.19
C ALA A 356 20.39 -5.78 -3.40
N GLU A 357 19.88 -5.45 -4.59
CA GLU A 357 19.38 -4.12 -4.92
C GLU A 357 18.22 -3.71 -4.02
N ASP A 358 17.20 -4.55 -3.86
CA ASP A 358 16.01 -4.22 -3.04
C ASP A 358 16.31 -4.07 -1.55
N LEU A 359 17.30 -4.81 -1.06
CA LEU A 359 17.71 -4.75 0.34
C LEU A 359 18.77 -3.68 0.61
N GLU A 360 19.26 -2.99 -0.42
CA GLU A 360 20.41 -2.07 -0.37
C GLU A 360 21.63 -2.73 0.27
N MET A 361 21.95 -3.94 -0.20
CA MET A 361 23.04 -4.75 0.34
C MET A 361 24.04 -5.14 -0.75
N PRO A 362 25.34 -5.29 -0.43
CA PRO A 362 26.31 -5.84 -1.38
C PRO A 362 25.91 -7.25 -1.84
N ILE A 363 26.06 -7.52 -3.14
CA ILE A 363 25.79 -8.84 -3.75
C ILE A 363 26.56 -9.96 -3.03
N SER A 364 27.81 -9.69 -2.63
CA SER A 364 28.66 -10.62 -1.87
C SER A 364 28.04 -10.98 -0.52
N THR A 365 27.46 -10.01 0.20
CA THR A 365 26.77 -10.22 1.48
C THR A 365 25.53 -11.10 1.29
N VAL A 366 24.72 -10.83 0.26
CA VAL A 366 23.53 -11.66 -0.02
C VAL A 366 23.93 -13.09 -0.39
N LYS A 367 24.98 -13.30 -1.21
CA LYS A 367 25.53 -14.63 -1.49
C LYS A 367 25.92 -15.37 -0.21
N THR A 368 26.63 -14.68 0.69
CA THR A 368 27.05 -15.24 1.98
C THR A 368 25.85 -15.62 2.83
N TYR A 369 24.84 -14.76 2.94
CA TYR A 369 23.64 -15.03 3.75
C TYR A 369 22.84 -16.21 3.19
N VAL A 370 22.69 -16.35 1.87
CA VAL A 370 22.08 -17.55 1.25
C VAL A 370 22.85 -18.81 1.63
N LYS A 371 24.19 -18.78 1.53
CA LYS A 371 25.04 -19.94 1.86
C LYS A 371 24.89 -20.34 3.33
N LEU A 372 24.93 -19.37 4.24
CA LEU A 372 24.81 -19.60 5.67
C LEU A 372 23.42 -20.11 6.05
N ALA A 373 22.35 -19.51 5.51
CA ALA A 373 20.97 -19.94 5.77
C ALA A 373 20.72 -21.38 5.32
N ARG A 374 21.21 -21.76 4.12
CA ARG A 374 21.14 -23.16 3.62
C ARG A 374 21.92 -24.13 4.49
N LYS A 375 23.10 -23.74 4.98
CA LYS A 375 23.90 -24.57 5.89
C LYS A 375 23.15 -24.83 7.19
N SER A 376 22.53 -23.79 7.76
CA SER A 376 21.70 -23.88 8.97
C SER A 376 20.57 -24.90 8.82
N LEU A 377 19.83 -24.88 7.70
CA LEU A 377 18.73 -25.83 7.47
C LEU A 377 19.20 -27.28 7.34
N LYS A 378 20.37 -27.52 6.73
CA LYS A 378 20.94 -28.87 6.60
C LYS A 378 21.41 -29.47 7.93
N GLN A 379 21.80 -28.63 8.90
CA GLN A 379 22.22 -29.11 10.21
C GLN A 379 21.02 -29.58 11.05
N GLU A 380 19.83 -29.01 10.82
CA GLU A 380 18.59 -29.39 11.47
C GLU A 380 17.98 -30.67 10.86
N SER A 381 18.08 -30.88 9.55
CA SER A 381 17.61 -32.14 8.94
C SER A 381 18.42 -33.38 9.33
N ASN A 382 19.60 -33.17 9.93
CA ASN A 382 20.52 -34.23 10.38
C ASN A 382 20.59 -34.35 11.92
N SER A 383 19.82 -33.53 12.65
CA SER A 383 19.66 -33.59 14.11
C SER A 383 18.27 -34.12 14.43
#